data_AF-A0A503W4G8-F1
#
_entry.id   AF-A0A503W4G8-F1
#
_cell.length_a   1.000
_cell.length_b   1.000
_cell.length_c   1.000
_cell.angle_alpha   90.00
_cell.angle_beta   90.00
_cell.angle_gamma   90.00
#
_symmetry.space_group_name_H-M   'P 1'
#
loop_
_entity.id
_entity.type
_entity.pdbx_description
1 polymer ?
#
loop_
_entity_poly.entity_id
_entity_poly.type
_entity_poly.pdbx_seq_one_letter_code
_entity_poly.pdbx_strand_id
1 'polypeptide(L)'
;MASIFGFRSRNPARDRQTDISRLDRLAKLFEQIAAEIEAERNGLENRYKATAANAAFLVEAMENGSASARRSAEVDELTTSILNCERRIAALSRQNGMVRELRRSLDMVFDEDGSSDVTASQRLAKPAGAGRG
;
A
#
# COMPACT_ATOMS: atom_id res chain seq x y z
N MET A 1 8.40 -44.00 -36.08
CA MET A 1 7.47 -43.60 -35.01
C MET A 1 8.13 -42.45 -34.24
N ALA A 2 7.94 -41.20 -34.69
CA ALA A 2 8.47 -40.01 -34.02
C ALA A 2 7.44 -39.51 -33.00
N SER A 3 7.88 -39.33 -31.74
CA SER A 3 7.02 -38.93 -30.62
C SER A 3 6.42 -37.54 -30.87
N ILE A 4 5.09 -37.46 -30.92
CA ILE A 4 4.28 -36.25 -31.15
C ILE A 4 4.14 -35.37 -29.89
N PHE A 5 4.73 -35.77 -28.76
CA PHE A 5 4.78 -34.95 -27.55
C PHE A 5 5.98 -34.02 -27.56
N GLY A 6 6.01 -33.10 -28.53
CA GLY A 6 6.87 -31.92 -28.44
C GLY A 6 6.32 -31.02 -27.34
N PHE A 7 6.82 -31.14 -26.11
CA PHE A 7 6.71 -30.06 -25.14
C PHE A 7 7.27 -28.81 -25.84
N ARG A 8 6.39 -27.91 -26.29
CA ARG A 8 6.79 -26.60 -26.82
C ARG A 8 7.40 -25.87 -25.63
N SER A 9 8.70 -26.01 -25.44
CA SER A 9 9.46 -25.30 -24.43
C SER A 9 9.17 -23.81 -24.62
N ARG A 10 8.33 -23.28 -23.75
CA ARG A 10 7.95 -21.87 -23.76
C ARG A 10 9.22 -21.06 -23.54
N ASN A 11 9.38 -19.95 -24.26
CA ASN A 11 10.60 -19.15 -24.17
C ASN A 11 10.71 -18.55 -22.74
N PRO A 12 11.71 -18.94 -21.93
CA PRO A 12 11.83 -18.48 -20.55
C PRO A 12 11.94 -16.95 -20.43
N ALA A 13 12.54 -16.29 -21.44
CA ALA A 13 12.62 -14.83 -21.48
C ALA A 13 11.25 -14.16 -21.63
N ARG A 14 10.33 -14.78 -22.38
CA ARG A 14 8.96 -14.27 -22.55
C ARG A 14 8.13 -14.44 -21.27
N ASP A 15 8.36 -15.53 -20.56
CA ASP A 15 7.68 -15.77 -19.29
C ASP A 15 8.15 -14.76 -18.24
N ARG A 16 9.47 -14.55 -18.10
CA ARG A 16 10.03 -13.47 -17.25
C ARG A 16 9.48 -12.09 -17.60
N GLN A 17 9.41 -11.74 -18.88
CA GLN A 17 8.85 -10.45 -19.30
C GLN A 17 7.37 -10.31 -18.91
N THR A 18 6.60 -11.40 -18.98
CA THR A 18 5.20 -11.41 -18.58
C THR A 18 5.07 -11.21 -17.07
N ASP A 19 5.94 -11.84 -16.28
CA ASP A 19 5.93 -11.73 -14.83
C ASP A 19 6.33 -10.33 -14.38
N ILE A 20 7.37 -9.72 -14.97
CA ILE A 20 7.73 -8.32 -14.76
C ILE A 20 6.53 -7.39 -15.01
N SER A 21 5.80 -7.58 -16.11
CA SER A 21 4.62 -6.76 -16.43
C SER A 21 3.46 -6.97 -15.44
N ARG A 22 3.27 -8.18 -14.91
CA ARG A 22 2.26 -8.46 -13.88
C ARG A 22 2.62 -7.78 -12.56
N LEU A 23 3.86 -7.91 -12.13
CA LEU A 23 4.34 -7.31 -10.88
C LEU A 23 4.36 -5.78 -10.97
N ASP A 24 4.74 -5.19 -12.10
CA ASP A 24 4.67 -3.73 -12.32
C ASP A 24 3.23 -3.20 -12.21
N ARG A 25 2.28 -3.92 -12.82
CA ARG A 25 0.85 -3.57 -12.67
C ARG A 25 0.40 -3.66 -11.22
N LEU A 26 0.82 -4.69 -10.49
CA LEU A 26 0.48 -4.86 -9.09
C LEU A 26 1.08 -3.74 -8.22
N ALA A 27 2.34 -3.35 -8.48
CA ALA A 27 3.01 -2.24 -7.80
C ALA A 27 2.23 -0.92 -7.98
N LYS A 28 1.80 -0.63 -9.22
CA LYS A 28 1.00 0.56 -9.53
C LYS A 28 -0.35 0.56 -8.81
N LEU A 29 -1.01 -0.60 -8.72
CA LEU A 29 -2.26 -0.73 -7.99
C LEU A 29 -2.09 -0.49 -6.49
N PHE A 30 -1.01 -0.99 -5.88
CA PHE A 30 -0.72 -0.71 -4.47
C PHE A 30 -0.47 0.77 -4.22
N GLU A 31 0.29 1.44 -5.09
CA GLU A 31 0.54 2.88 -4.95
C GLU A 31 -0.75 3.69 -5.09
N GLN A 32 -1.59 3.34 -6.06
CA GLN A 32 -2.90 3.97 -6.23
C GLN A 32 -3.78 3.80 -4.99
N ILE A 33 -3.91 2.58 -4.47
CA ILE A 33 -4.70 2.30 -3.27
C ILE A 33 -4.14 3.06 -2.06
N ALA A 34 -2.82 3.11 -1.89
CA ALA A 34 -2.18 3.87 -0.82
C ALA A 34 -2.52 5.37 -0.93
N ALA A 35 -2.48 5.94 -2.13
CA ALA A 35 -2.84 7.34 -2.37
C ALA A 35 -4.33 7.61 -2.08
N GLU A 36 -5.23 6.70 -2.46
CA GLU A 36 -6.67 6.81 -2.17
C GLU A 36 -6.94 6.76 -0.66
N ILE A 37 -6.30 5.84 0.08
CA ILE A 37 -6.40 5.75 1.54
C ILE A 37 -5.86 7.02 2.20
N GLU A 38 -4.72 7.54 1.74
CA GLU A 38 -4.11 8.76 2.26
C GLU A 38 -5.02 9.98 2.04
N ALA A 39 -5.63 10.10 0.86
CA ALA A 39 -6.57 11.16 0.54
C ALA A 39 -7.82 11.10 1.45
N GLU A 40 -8.39 9.90 1.66
CA GLU A 40 -9.51 9.72 2.58
C GLU A 40 -9.12 10.12 4.02
N ARG A 41 -7.94 9.68 4.48
CA ARG A 41 -7.45 9.99 5.82
C ARG A 41 -7.29 11.50 6.02
N ASN A 42 -6.66 12.18 5.06
CA ASN A 42 -6.49 13.64 5.10
C ASN A 42 -7.84 14.37 5.12
N GLY A 43 -8.82 13.90 4.34
CA GLY A 43 -10.18 14.43 4.36
C GLY A 43 -10.89 14.23 5.71
N LEU A 44 -10.65 13.10 6.38
CA LEU A 44 -11.17 12.84 7.73
C LEU A 44 -10.46 13.66 8.80
N GLU A 45 -9.14 13.82 8.73
CA GLU A 45 -8.38 14.64 9.68
C GLU A 45 -8.82 16.11 9.63
N ASN A 46 -9.09 16.64 8.43
CA ASN A 46 -9.59 18.00 8.29
C ASN A 46 -10.98 18.17 8.91
N ARG A 47 -11.88 17.20 8.69
CA ARG A 47 -13.21 17.19 9.33
C ARG A 47 -13.11 17.05 10.85
N TYR A 48 -12.27 16.13 11.34
CA TYR A 48 -11.99 15.96 12.76
C TYR A 48 -11.55 17.28 13.40
N LYS A 49 -10.57 17.98 12.81
CA LYS A 49 -10.07 19.27 13.34
C LYS A 49 -11.17 20.32 13.40
N ALA A 50 -11.99 20.43 12.35
CA ALA A 50 -13.10 21.38 12.30
C ALA A 50 -14.18 21.05 13.35
N THR A 51 -14.58 19.78 13.45
CA THR A 51 -15.56 19.31 14.42
C THR A 51 -15.07 19.47 15.86
N ALA A 52 -13.80 19.17 16.14
CA ALA A 52 -13.20 19.33 17.45
C ALA A 52 -13.12 20.81 17.87
N ALA A 53 -12.76 21.71 16.95
CA ALA A 53 -12.77 23.15 17.22
C ALA A 53 -14.19 23.66 17.54
N ASN A 54 -15.19 23.24 16.77
CA ASN A 54 -16.59 23.60 17.02
C ASN A 54 -17.08 23.07 18.37
N ALA A 55 -16.74 21.83 18.73
CA ALA A 55 -17.08 21.25 20.02
C ALA A 55 -16.46 22.04 21.18
N ALA A 56 -15.18 22.42 21.06
CA ALA A 56 -14.49 23.24 22.07
C ALA A 56 -15.17 24.59 22.28
N PHE A 57 -15.51 25.30 21.21
CA PHE A 57 -16.25 26.57 21.30
C PHE A 57 -17.63 26.41 21.93
N LEU A 58 -18.33 25.32 21.62
CA LEU A 58 -19.66 25.08 22.15
C LEU A 58 -19.62 24.79 23.66
N VAL A 59 -18.64 24.00 24.10
CA VAL A 59 -18.39 23.72 25.52
C VAL A 59 -18.03 25.02 26.27
N GLU A 60 -17.11 25.84 25.74
CA GLU A 60 -16.75 27.13 26.33
C GLU A 60 -17.97 28.08 26.44
N ALA A 61 -18.82 28.11 25.41
CA ALA A 61 -20.04 28.91 25.44
C ALA A 61 -21.05 28.40 26.49
N MET A 62 -21.10 27.08 26.73
CA MET A 62 -21.94 26.48 27.78
C MET A 62 -21.42 26.83 29.18
N GLU A 63 -20.10 26.81 29.39
CA GLU A 63 -19.44 27.20 30.64
C GLU A 63 -19.69 28.67 30.99
N ASN A 64 -19.73 29.54 29.97
CA ASN A 64 -20.02 30.97 30.11
C ASN A 64 -21.52 31.30 30.24
N GLY A 65 -22.35 30.34 30.66
CA GLY A 65 -23.74 30.57 31.06
C GLY A 65 -24.80 30.36 29.98
N SER A 66 -24.43 29.77 28.83
CA SER A 66 -25.39 29.46 27.75
C SER A 66 -25.80 27.97 27.71
N ALA A 67 -25.71 27.26 28.83
CA ALA A 67 -26.10 25.85 28.90
C ALA A 67 -27.62 25.70 28.63
N SER A 68 -27.95 25.04 27.53
CA SER A 68 -29.32 24.65 27.17
C SER A 68 -29.33 23.19 26.73
N ALA A 69 -30.45 22.49 26.91
CA ALA A 69 -30.59 21.09 26.51
C ALA A 69 -30.24 20.87 25.02
N ARG A 70 -30.56 21.87 24.17
CA ARG A 70 -30.20 21.86 22.75
C ARG A 70 -28.68 21.86 22.52
N ARG A 71 -27.92 22.67 23.28
CA ARG A 71 -26.46 22.73 23.16
C ARG A 71 -25.80 21.47 23.73
N SER A 72 -26.34 20.90 24.80
CA SER A 72 -25.86 19.59 25.28
C SER A 72 -26.00 18.50 24.21
N ALA A 73 -27.15 18.40 23.54
CA ALA A 73 -27.33 17.45 22.44
C ALA A 73 -26.36 17.70 21.28
N GLU A 74 -26.07 18.96 20.97
CA GLU A 74 -25.08 19.33 19.93
C GLU A 74 -23.65 18.92 20.32
N VAL A 75 -23.25 19.04 21.59
CA VAL A 75 -21.97 18.48 22.07
C VAL A 75 -21.93 16.97 21.89
N ASP A 76 -22.97 16.25 22.28
CA ASP A 76 -23.02 14.77 22.19
C ASP A 76 -22.91 14.29 20.73
N GLU A 77 -23.56 14.99 19.79
CA GLU A 77 -23.45 14.74 18.35
C GLU A 77 -22.02 14.99 17.85
N LEU A 78 -21.40 16.10 18.23
CA LEU A 78 -20.02 16.43 17.87
C LEU A 78 -19.03 15.41 18.44
N THR A 79 -19.18 15.01 19.70
CA THR A 79 -18.37 13.97 20.33
C THR A 79 -18.50 12.63 19.61
N THR A 80 -19.73 12.24 19.23
CA THR A 80 -19.96 11.02 18.46
C THR A 80 -19.27 11.07 17.10
N SER A 81 -19.34 12.22 16.41
CA SER A 81 -18.65 12.44 15.13
C SER A 81 -17.12 12.35 15.27
N ILE A 82 -16.56 12.96 16.31
CA ILE A 82 -15.12 12.90 16.65
C ILE A 82 -14.67 11.45 16.83
N LEU A 83 -15.35 10.67 17.67
CA LEU A 83 -15.02 9.26 17.92
C LEU A 83 -15.12 8.39 16.66
N ASN A 84 -16.10 8.66 15.79
CA ASN A 84 -16.22 7.95 14.52
C ASN A 84 -15.07 8.28 13.57
N CYS A 85 -14.66 9.56 13.51
CA CYS A 85 -13.49 9.97 12.73
C CYS A 85 -12.22 9.29 13.23
N GLU A 86 -11.97 9.26 14.54
CA GLU A 86 -10.80 8.58 15.14
C GLU A 86 -10.74 7.09 14.77
N ARG A 87 -11.86 6.37 14.95
CA ARG A 87 -11.94 4.94 14.60
C ARG A 87 -11.65 4.70 13.13
N ARG A 88 -12.19 5.54 12.24
CA ARG A 88 -11.96 5.41 10.79
C ARG A 88 -10.53 5.75 10.41
N ILE A 89 -9.96 6.84 10.96
CA ILE A 89 -8.55 7.21 10.74
C ILE A 89 -7.63 6.07 11.19
N ALA A 90 -7.87 5.47 12.36
CA ALA A 90 -7.07 4.34 12.84
C ALA A 90 -7.18 3.12 11.90
N ALA A 91 -8.37 2.84 11.36
CA ALA A 91 -8.56 1.76 10.38
C ALA A 91 -7.80 2.04 9.07
N LEU A 92 -7.89 3.26 8.53
CA LEU A 92 -7.18 3.68 7.33
C LEU A 92 -5.67 3.61 7.51
N SER A 93 -5.14 4.03 8.66
CA SER A 93 -3.72 3.92 8.99
C SER A 93 -3.23 2.47 8.97
N ARG A 94 -4.03 1.53 9.52
CA ARG A 94 -3.70 0.09 9.43
C ARG A 94 -3.75 -0.42 8.00
N GLN A 95 -4.76 -0.03 7.22
CA GLN A 95 -4.88 -0.41 5.80
C GLN A 95 -3.69 0.10 4.98
N ASN A 96 -3.31 1.37 5.13
CA ASN A 96 -2.15 1.96 4.45
C ASN A 96 -0.85 1.24 4.82
N GLY A 97 -0.67 0.90 6.10
CA GLY A 97 0.46 0.12 6.57
C GLY A 97 0.56 -1.25 5.88
N MET A 98 -0.56 -1.98 5.79
CA MET A 98 -0.61 -3.27 5.09
C MET A 98 -0.30 -3.13 3.59
N VAL A 99 -0.85 -2.12 2.91
CA VAL A 99 -0.60 -1.88 1.48
C VAL A 99 0.88 -1.57 1.23
N ARG A 100 1.50 -0.75 2.07
CA ARG A 100 2.94 -0.44 1.99
C ARG A 100 3.82 -1.66 2.25
N GLU A 101 3.41 -2.55 3.17
CA GLU A 101 4.11 -3.81 3.43
C GLU A 101 4.05 -4.75 2.22
N LEU A 102 2.88 -4.88 1.60
CA LEU A 102 2.72 -5.66 0.37
C LEU A 102 3.55 -5.08 -0.78
N ARG A 103 3.60 -3.75 -0.91
CA ARG A 103 4.44 -3.06 -1.89
C ARG A 103 5.93 -3.36 -1.68
N ARG A 104 6.41 -3.35 -0.43
CA ARG A 104 7.81 -3.68 -0.10
C ARG A 104 8.11 -5.16 -0.34
N SER A 105 7.17 -6.03 0.01
CA SER A 105 7.28 -7.47 -0.26
C SER A 105 7.41 -7.74 -1.76
N LEU A 106 6.72 -6.95 -2.58
CA LEU A 106 6.82 -7.01 -4.03
C LEU A 106 8.20 -6.56 -4.55
N ASP A 107 8.82 -5.53 -3.96
CA ASP A 107 10.17 -5.10 -4.34
C ASP A 107 11.21 -6.21 -4.10
N MET A 108 11.09 -6.96 -3.00
CA MET A 108 12.00 -8.07 -2.72
C MET A 108 11.93 -9.18 -3.79
N VAL A 109 10.75 -9.43 -4.37
CA VAL A 109 10.58 -10.39 -5.46
C VAL A 109 11.31 -9.91 -6.74
N PHE A 110 11.31 -8.61 -7.02
CA PHE A 110 12.07 -8.05 -8.14
C PHE A 110 13.59 -8.17 -7.95
N ASP A 111 14.09 -8.00 -6.73
CA ASP A 111 15.53 -8.09 -6.43
C ASP A 111 16.07 -9.53 -6.57
N GLU A 112 15.28 -10.55 -6.23
CA GLU A 112 15.66 -11.96 -6.38
C GLU A 112 15.79 -12.40 -7.86
N ASP A 113 14.91 -11.92 -8.73
CA ASP A 113 14.95 -12.19 -10.17
C ASP A 113 16.17 -11.56 -10.87
N GLY A 114 16.70 -10.43 -10.34
CA GLY A 114 17.91 -9.79 -10.86
C GLY A 114 19.21 -10.55 -10.50
N SER A 115 19.25 -11.18 -9.32
CA SER A 115 20.45 -11.88 -8.81
C SER A 115 20.69 -13.24 -9.49
N SER A 116 19.62 -13.89 -9.92
CA SER A 116 19.65 -15.19 -10.59
C SER A 116 20.09 -15.14 -12.07
N ASP A 117 19.93 -13.99 -12.75
CA ASP A 117 20.40 -13.81 -14.15
C ASP A 117 21.91 -13.50 -14.24
N VAL A 118 22.47 -12.80 -13.24
CA VAL A 118 23.92 -12.49 -13.17
C VAL A 118 24.76 -13.75 -12.93
N THR A 119 24.27 -14.67 -12.09
CA THR A 119 24.96 -15.94 -11.81
C THR A 119 24.92 -16.91 -12.99
N ALA A 120 23.85 -16.89 -13.80
CA ALA A 120 23.77 -17.67 -15.03
C ALA A 120 24.73 -17.15 -16.12
N SER A 121 24.80 -15.82 -16.31
CA SER A 121 25.72 -15.19 -17.26
C SER A 121 27.20 -15.37 -16.88
N GLN A 122 27.54 -15.39 -15.58
CA GLN A 122 28.91 -15.63 -15.12
C GLN A 122 29.37 -17.09 -15.31
N ARG A 123 28.47 -18.08 -15.29
CA ARG A 123 28.82 -19.49 -15.53
C ARG A 123 29.14 -19.78 -17.00
N LEU A 124 28.61 -19.00 -17.93
CA LEU A 124 28.89 -19.15 -19.36
C LEU A 124 30.22 -18.50 -19.78
N ALA A 125 30.79 -17.62 -18.95
CA ALA A 125 31.96 -16.81 -19.27
C ALA A 125 33.31 -17.38 -18.78
N LYS A 126 33.37 -18.63 -18.29
CA LYS A 126 34.66 -19.24 -17.89
C LYS A 126 35.28 -19.97 -19.09
N PRO A 127 36.31 -19.42 -19.78
CA PRO A 127 37.01 -20.17 -20.80
C PRO A 127 37.80 -21.29 -20.11
N ALA A 128 37.61 -22.52 -20.60
CA ALA A 128 38.47 -23.64 -20.26
C ALA A 128 39.88 -23.35 -20.79
N GLY A 129 40.78 -22.92 -19.90
CA GLY A 129 42.20 -22.77 -20.21
C GLY A 129 42.77 -24.12 -20.61
N ALA A 130 43.04 -24.28 -21.91
CA ALA A 130 43.80 -25.40 -22.45
C ALA A 130 45.28 -25.20 -22.09
N GLY A 131 45.72 -25.91 -21.04
CA GLY A 131 47.14 -26.15 -20.79
C GLY A 131 47.64 -27.27 -21.69
N ARG A 132 48.72 -27.00 -22.43
CA ARG A 132 49.71 -27.91 -23.04
C ARG A 132 50.83 -26.97 -23.48
N GLY A 133 52.09 -27.11 -23.08
CA GLY A 133 52.88 -28.29 -22.80
C GLY A 133 54.22 -28.02 -23.49
#